data_AF-A0AAT9QM87-F1
#
_entry.id   AF-A0AAT9QM87-F1
#
_cell.length_a   1.000
_cell.length_b   1.000
_cell.length_c   1.000
_cell.angle_alpha   90.00
_cell.angle_beta   90.00
_cell.angle_gamma   90.00
#
_symmetry.space_group_name_H-M   'P 1'
#
loop_
_entity.id
_entity.type
_entity.pdbx_description
1 polymer ?
#
loop_
_entity_poly.entity_id
_entity_poly.type
_entity_poly.pdbx_seq_one_letter_code
_entity_poly.pdbx_strand_id
1 'polypeptide(L)'
;MDTYGTDGTGGAGAGRRTFGIEEELLLVDPGTGEAVPLAGALLDLYVRPLEAASGPVLTAEFQQEMIEVVTPPHATLAELEQDIVAGRAIAHQAAGDVGVRVAALGTSPLPADPHPVQAPEVPGNDG
;
A
#
# COMPACT_ATOMS: atom_id res chain seq x y z
N MET A 1 -18.12 -28.36 -25.62
CA MET A 1 -18.91 -27.82 -24.50
C MET A 1 -18.40 -26.41 -24.30
N ASP A 2 -19.13 -25.50 -24.94
CA ASP A 2 -19.08 -24.02 -25.00
C ASP A 2 -17.75 -23.29 -25.13
N THR A 3 -17.36 -23.13 -26.40
CA THR A 3 -16.72 -21.94 -26.93
C THR A 3 -17.71 -20.77 -26.91
N TYR A 4 -17.45 -19.71 -26.14
CA TYR A 4 -18.06 -18.40 -26.40
C TYR A 4 -17.07 -17.55 -27.17
N GLY A 5 -17.33 -17.41 -28.47
CA GLY A 5 -16.79 -16.32 -29.26
C GLY A 5 -17.52 -15.03 -28.93
N THR A 6 -16.75 -13.95 -28.79
CA THR A 6 -17.23 -12.62 -29.12
C THR A 6 -16.15 -11.94 -29.96
N ASP A 7 -16.32 -12.05 -31.27
CA ASP A 7 -15.71 -11.14 -32.22
C ASP A 7 -16.32 -9.74 -31.99
N GLY A 8 -15.72 -9.01 -31.06
CA GLY A 8 -16.00 -7.61 -30.83
C GLY A 8 -15.17 -6.76 -31.77
N THR A 9 -15.65 -6.54 -32.99
CA THR A 9 -15.28 -5.34 -33.77
C THR A 9 -15.75 -4.11 -33.01
N GLY A 10 -14.92 -3.60 -32.12
CA GLY A 10 -15.11 -2.37 -31.37
C GLY A 10 -13.81 -1.58 -31.33
N GLY A 11 -13.68 -0.60 -32.22
CA GLY A 11 -12.74 0.52 -32.14
C GLY A 11 -11.25 0.16 -32.03
N ALA A 12 -10.51 0.36 -33.13
CA ALA A 12 -9.06 0.56 -33.06
C ALA A 12 -8.75 1.73 -32.11
N GLY A 13 -8.42 1.44 -30.85
CA GLY A 13 -8.08 2.47 -29.85
C GLY A 13 -8.19 2.11 -28.36
N ALA A 14 -8.83 1.00 -27.95
CA ALA A 14 -8.93 0.66 -26.52
C ALA A 14 -8.01 -0.52 -26.15
N GLY A 15 -6.87 -0.23 -25.54
CA GLY A 15 -6.01 -1.27 -24.94
C GLY A 15 -6.77 -2.11 -23.89
N ARG A 16 -6.24 -3.29 -23.53
CA ARG A 16 -6.81 -4.10 -22.44
C ARG A 16 -6.86 -3.24 -21.17
N ARG A 17 -7.99 -3.26 -20.47
CA ARG A 17 -8.14 -2.61 -19.16
C ARG A 17 -7.21 -3.29 -18.15
N THR A 18 -6.62 -2.49 -17.27
CA THR A 18 -5.75 -2.94 -16.17
C THR A 18 -6.31 -2.46 -14.84
N PHE A 19 -5.88 -3.08 -13.73
CA PHE A 19 -6.33 -2.75 -12.38
C PHE A 19 -5.21 -3.04 -11.37
N GLY A 20 -5.13 -2.20 -10.34
CA GLY A 20 -4.28 -2.39 -9.17
C GLY A 20 -5.09 -2.14 -7.90
N ILE A 21 -4.49 -2.46 -6.76
CA ILE A 21 -5.04 -2.15 -5.43
C ILE A 21 -4.04 -1.36 -4.59
N GLU A 22 -4.60 -0.73 -3.57
CA GLU A 22 -3.92 -0.13 -2.43
C GLU A 22 -4.39 -0.90 -1.19
N GLU A 23 -3.46 -1.32 -0.33
CA GLU A 23 -3.76 -1.98 0.95
C GLU A 23 -3.18 -1.16 2.11
N GLU A 24 -4.06 -0.62 2.94
CA GLU A 24 -3.72 0.07 4.17
C GLU A 24 -3.48 -0.94 5.31
N LEU A 25 -2.34 -0.84 5.99
CA LEU A 25 -1.92 -1.73 7.07
C LEU A 25 -1.61 -0.94 8.34
N LEU A 26 -2.06 -1.45 9.49
CA LEU A 26 -1.79 -0.87 10.80
C LEU A 26 -0.42 -1.31 11.32
N LEU A 27 0.38 -0.37 11.82
CA LEU A 27 1.61 -0.62 12.57
C LEU A 27 1.28 -0.81 14.04
N VAL A 28 1.71 -1.94 14.62
CA VAL A 28 1.41 -2.29 16.01
C VAL A 28 2.66 -2.70 16.79
N ASP A 29 2.67 -2.37 18.07
CA ASP A 29 3.63 -2.90 19.03
C ASP A 29 3.48 -4.45 19.13
N PRO A 30 4.57 -5.23 18.99
CA PRO A 30 4.49 -6.69 19.00
C PRO A 30 4.13 -7.31 20.36
N GLY A 31 4.33 -6.59 21.47
CA GLY A 31 4.06 -7.04 22.83
C GLY A 31 2.64 -6.71 23.31
N THR A 32 2.12 -5.54 22.93
CA THR A 32 0.81 -5.03 23.39
C THR A 32 -0.27 -5.10 22.31
N GLY A 33 0.12 -5.05 21.03
CA GLY A 33 -0.80 -4.91 19.90
C GLY A 33 -1.35 -3.50 19.70
N GLU A 34 -0.89 -2.51 20.47
CA GLU A 34 -1.31 -1.12 20.33
C GLU A 34 -0.80 -0.52 19.02
N ALA A 35 -1.61 0.33 18.39
CA ALA A 35 -1.22 1.07 17.20
C ALA A 35 -0.11 2.08 17.54
N VAL A 36 0.91 2.20 16.68
CA VAL A 36 2.10 3.04 16.95
C VAL A 36 2.45 3.97 15.78
N PRO A 37 2.74 5.26 16.02
CA PRO A 37 2.97 6.27 14.98
C PRO A 37 4.39 6.18 14.38
N LEU A 38 4.72 5.06 13.74
CA LEU A 38 6.08 4.78 13.23
C LEU A 38 6.18 4.71 11.70
N ALA A 39 5.14 5.10 10.96
CA ALA A 39 5.15 5.09 9.50
C ALA A 39 6.28 5.95 8.91
N GLY A 40 6.55 7.14 9.47
CA GLY A 40 7.66 7.99 9.01
C GLY A 40 9.02 7.33 9.17
N ALA A 41 9.32 6.81 10.37
CA ALA A 41 10.59 6.12 10.63
C ALA A 41 10.76 4.87 9.75
N LEU A 42 9.68 4.14 9.51
CA LEU A 42 9.66 2.98 8.61
C LEU A 42 10.01 3.40 7.19
N LEU A 43 9.37 4.45 6.68
CA LEU A 43 9.57 4.94 5.32
C LEU A 43 10.95 5.58 5.12
N ASP A 44 11.54 6.17 6.15
CA ASP A 44 12.91 6.69 6.13
C ASP A 44 13.97 5.59 5.94
N LEU A 45 13.72 4.39 6.47
CA LEU A 45 14.59 3.22 6.30
C LEU A 45 14.25 2.39 5.06
N TYR A 46 13.02 2.49 4.56
CA TYR A 46 12.56 1.76 3.40
C TYR A 46 13.24 2.25 2.11
N VAL A 47 14.08 1.39 1.55
CA VAL A 47 14.68 1.64 0.23
C VAL A 47 13.75 1.09 -0.84
N ARG A 48 13.08 1.99 -1.56
CA ARG A 48 12.26 1.62 -2.72
C ARG A 48 13.13 0.88 -3.76
N PRO A 49 12.72 -0.31 -4.22
CA PRO A 49 13.42 -1.01 -5.29
C PRO A 49 13.51 -0.15 -6.57
N LEU A 50 14.66 -0.10 -7.22
CA LEU A 50 14.85 0.70 -8.46
C LEU A 50 13.97 0.22 -9.62
N GLU A 51 13.59 -1.06 -9.62
CA GLU A 51 12.64 -1.66 -10.57
C GLU A 51 11.16 -1.44 -10.17
N ALA A 52 10.87 -0.43 -9.32
CA ALA A 52 9.54 -0.09 -8.79
C ALA A 52 8.44 0.16 -9.85
N ALA A 53 8.77 0.18 -11.15
CA ALA A 53 7.77 0.15 -12.20
C ALA A 53 7.03 -1.21 -12.30
N SER A 54 7.54 -2.27 -11.65
CA SER A 54 7.07 -3.64 -11.85
C SER A 54 6.59 -4.35 -10.57
N GLY A 55 6.56 -3.67 -9.42
CA GLY A 55 6.18 -4.32 -8.16
C GLY A 55 5.63 -3.36 -7.11
N PRO A 56 5.12 -3.89 -6.00
CA PRO A 56 4.43 -3.12 -4.97
C PRO A 56 5.40 -2.23 -4.19
N VAL A 57 4.89 -1.11 -3.69
CA VAL A 57 5.69 -0.10 -2.98
C VAL A 57 4.99 0.36 -1.72
N LEU A 58 5.78 0.70 -0.68
CA LEU A 58 5.26 1.31 0.53
C LEU A 58 5.15 2.83 0.39
N THR A 59 4.08 3.38 0.94
CA THR A 59 3.76 4.81 1.02
C THR A 59 3.25 5.17 2.42
N ALA A 60 3.26 6.46 2.72
CA ALA A 60 2.62 6.99 3.93
C ALA A 60 1.11 7.04 3.73
N GLU A 61 0.36 6.77 4.80
CA GLU A 61 -1.09 6.96 4.86
C GLU A 61 -1.44 8.20 5.71
N PHE A 62 -2.71 8.61 5.76
CA PHE A 62 -3.18 9.75 6.53
C PHE A 62 -2.80 9.69 8.02
N GLN A 63 -2.77 8.49 8.62
CA GLN A 63 -2.40 8.27 10.02
C GLN A 63 -0.97 7.73 10.10
N GLN A 64 -0.17 8.25 11.02
CA GLN A 64 1.21 7.81 11.25
C GLN A 64 1.29 6.37 11.78
N GLU A 65 0.17 5.84 12.28
CA GLU A 65 -0.02 4.44 12.65
C GLU A 65 -0.20 3.50 11.45
N MET A 66 -0.31 4.03 10.24
CA MET A 66 -0.65 3.24 9.05
C MET A 66 0.38 3.45 7.95
N ILE A 67 0.60 2.38 7.18
CA ILE A 67 1.31 2.43 5.91
C ILE A 67 0.40 1.89 4.81
N GLU A 68 0.64 2.31 3.59
CA GLU A 68 -0.07 1.83 2.42
C GLU A 68 0.89 1.01 1.55
N VAL A 69 0.37 -0.11 1.02
CA VAL A 69 1.03 -0.92 -0.01
C VAL A 69 0.32 -0.68 -1.34
N VAL A 70 1.02 -0.07 -2.29
CA VAL A 70 0.46 0.26 -3.61
C VAL A 70 1.00 -0.71 -4.65
N THR A 71 0.10 -1.41 -5.35
CA THR A 71 0.47 -2.28 -6.47
C THR A 71 0.46 -1.52 -7.80
N PRO A 72 1.34 -1.86 -8.76
CA PRO A 72 1.18 -1.41 -10.14
C PRO A 72 -0.10 -1.99 -10.77
N PRO A 73 -0.61 -1.39 -11.84
CA PRO A 73 -1.77 -1.90 -12.55
C PRO A 73 -1.43 -3.15 -13.36
N HIS A 74 -2.21 -4.22 -13.18
CA HIS A 74 -2.06 -5.51 -13.85
C HIS A 74 -3.20 -5.82 -14.81
N ALA A 75 -2.96 -6.70 -15.77
CA ALA A 75 -3.99 -7.19 -16.69
C ALA A 75 -4.72 -8.43 -16.14
N THR A 76 -4.13 -9.11 -15.15
CA THR A 76 -4.66 -10.35 -14.59
C THR A 76 -4.67 -10.35 -13.06
N LEU A 77 -5.57 -11.14 -12.47
CA LEU A 77 -5.63 -11.35 -11.02
C LEU A 77 -4.40 -12.08 -10.48
N ALA A 78 -3.77 -12.95 -11.28
CA ALA A 78 -2.59 -13.72 -10.85
C ALA A 78 -1.37 -12.81 -10.65
N GLU A 79 -1.15 -11.85 -11.54
CA GLU A 79 -0.09 -10.84 -11.38
C GLU A 79 -0.37 -9.96 -10.15
N LEU A 80 -1.64 -9.55 -9.97
CA LEU A 80 -2.03 -8.78 -8.78
C LEU A 80 -1.82 -9.56 -7.48
N GLU A 81 -2.18 -10.85 -7.44
CA GLU A 81 -2.00 -11.70 -6.26
C GLU A 81 -0.53 -11.82 -5.87
N GLN A 82 0.37 -11.95 -6.85
CA GLN A 82 1.81 -11.97 -6.61
C GLN A 82 2.29 -10.68 -5.93
N ASP A 83 1.80 -9.54 -6.39
CA ASP A 83 2.16 -8.24 -5.82
C ASP A 83 1.55 -8.00 -4.44
N ILE A 84 0.34 -8.50 -4.16
CA ILE A 84 -0.23 -8.43 -2.81
C ILE A 84 0.65 -9.21 -1.82
N VAL A 85 1.06 -10.43 -2.19
CA VAL A 85 1.92 -11.26 -1.34
C VAL A 85 3.30 -10.61 -1.16
N ALA A 86 3.90 -10.13 -2.25
CA ALA A 86 5.20 -9.45 -2.20
C ALA A 86 5.14 -8.16 -1.38
N GLY A 87 4.09 -7.37 -1.54
CA GLY A 87 3.89 -6.10 -0.84
C GLY A 87 3.74 -6.29 0.67
N ARG A 88 2.94 -7.28 1.10
CA ARG A 88 2.85 -7.67 2.52
C ARG A 88 4.18 -8.17 3.09
N ALA A 89 4.97 -8.90 2.30
CA ALA A 89 6.30 -9.33 2.73
C ALA A 89 7.26 -8.16 2.92
N ILE A 90 7.24 -7.18 2.00
CA ILE A 90 8.02 -5.94 2.10
C ILE A 90 7.59 -5.14 3.34
N ALA A 91 6.28 -4.94 3.53
CA ALA A 91 5.71 -4.26 4.68
C ALA A 91 6.12 -4.93 6.01
N HIS A 92 6.09 -6.26 6.07
CA HIS A 92 6.52 -7.02 7.23
C HIS A 92 8.01 -6.82 7.56
N GLN A 93 8.89 -6.85 6.56
CA GLN A 93 10.32 -6.62 6.77
C GLN A 93 10.59 -5.19 7.24
N ALA A 94 10.03 -4.19 6.54
CA ALA A 94 10.23 -2.78 6.89
C ALA A 94 9.73 -2.43 8.29
N ALA A 95 8.58 -2.99 8.71
CA ALA A 95 8.10 -2.86 10.09
C ALA A 95 9.06 -3.51 11.10
N GLY A 96 9.62 -4.67 10.77
CA GLY A 96 10.63 -5.34 11.58
C GLY A 96 11.89 -4.50 11.79
N ASP A 97 12.32 -3.75 10.77
CA ASP A 97 13.52 -2.90 10.83
C ASP A 97 13.37 -1.73 11.82
N VAL A 98 12.13 -1.30 12.11
CA VAL A 98 11.81 -0.29 13.14
C VAL A 98 11.23 -0.90 14.43
N GLY A 99 11.23 -2.23 14.55
CA GLY A 99 10.84 -2.93 15.78
C GLY A 99 9.33 -3.13 15.99
N VAL A 100 8.51 -2.97 14.95
CA VAL A 100 7.03 -3.12 15.03
C VAL A 100 6.53 -4.25 14.14
N ARG A 101 5.21 -4.47 14.12
CA ARG A 101 4.55 -5.43 13.21
C ARG A 101 3.48 -4.73 12.38
N VAL A 102 3.17 -5.32 11.23
CA VAL A 102 2.01 -4.95 10.41
C VAL A 102 0.81 -5.83 10.75
N ALA A 103 -0.37 -5.23 10.78
CA ALA A 103 -1.65 -5.92 10.91
C ALA A 103 -2.60 -5.49 9.79
N ALA A 104 -3.07 -6.46 9.00
CA ALA A 104 -4.05 -6.26 7.93
C ALA A 104 -5.47 -6.21 8.51
N LEU A 105 -5.78 -5.12 9.24
CA LEU A 105 -7.06 -4.89 9.89
C LEU A 105 -7.64 -3.56 9.39
N GLY A 106 -8.91 -3.57 8.99
CA GLY A 106 -9.59 -2.34 8.56
C GLY A 106 -9.90 -1.35 9.70
N THR A 107 -9.65 -1.73 10.96
CA THR A 107 -9.75 -0.85 12.12
C THR A 107 -8.88 -1.39 13.26
N SER A 108 -8.41 -0.51 14.14
CA SER A 108 -7.67 -0.92 15.33
C SER A 108 -8.56 -1.77 16.25
N PRO A 109 -8.11 -2.96 16.69
CA PRO A 109 -8.87 -3.79 17.63
C PRO A 109 -8.78 -3.28 19.07
N LEU A 110 -7.88 -2.34 19.34
CA LEU A 110 -7.67 -1.68 20.63
C LEU A 110 -8.01 -0.19 20.53
N PRO A 111 -8.34 0.48 21.66
CA PRO A 111 -8.44 1.93 21.68
C PRO A 111 -7.16 2.57 21.14
N ALA A 112 -7.31 3.58 20.29
CA ALA A 112 -6.20 4.30 19.68
C ALA A 112 -6.44 5.81 19.77
N ASP A 113 -5.36 6.57 19.90
CA ASP A 113 -5.32 8.03 19.73
C ASP A 113 -4.48 8.32 18.48
N PRO A 114 -5.09 8.36 17.28
CA PRO A 114 -4.36 8.36 16.02
C PRO A 114 -3.70 9.70 15.73
N HIS A 115 -2.53 9.67 15.10
CA HIS A 115 -1.75 10.86 14.78
C HIS A 115 -1.79 11.12 13.27
N PRO A 116 -2.46 12.19 12.79
CA PRO A 116 -2.41 12.55 11.38
C PRO A 116 -0.98 12.85 10.93
N VAL A 117 -0.62 12.47 9.70
CA VAL A 117 0.61 12.96 9.06
C VAL A 117 0.53 14.49 8.92
N GLN A 118 1.63 15.19 9.14
CA GLN A 118 1.65 16.63 8.94
C GLN A 118 1.56 16.92 7.43
N ALA A 119 0.53 17.66 7.02
CA ALA A 119 0.48 18.19 5.67
C ALA A 119 1.67 19.13 5.45
N PRO A 120 2.24 19.19 4.23
CA PRO A 120 3.22 20.20 3.90
C PRO A 120 2.64 21.58 4.20
N GLU A 121 3.40 22.43 4.90
CA GLU A 121 3.02 23.81 5.13
C GLU A 121 2.95 24.49 3.75
N VAL A 122 1.74 24.82 3.29
CA VAL A 122 1.58 25.63 2.07
C VAL A 122 2.12 27.00 2.43
N PRO A 123 3.17 27.52 1.76
CA PRO A 123 3.63 28.88 2.02
C PRO A 123 2.44 29.81 1.83
N GLY A 124 2.15 30.61 2.86
CA GLY A 124 1.09 31.60 2.79
C GLY A 124 1.28 32.45 1.53
N ASN A 125 0.21 32.66 0.78
CA ASN A 125 0.21 33.67 -0.27
C ASN A 125 0.00 35.03 0.41
N ASP A 126 1.03 35.55 1.06
CA ASP A 126 1.07 36.92 1.55
C ASP A 126 1.34 37.90 0.40
N GLY A 127 0.24 38.28 -0.27
CA GLY A 127 0.08 39.57 -0.95
C GLY A 127 0.59 39.69 -2.37
#